data_AF-A0A392RH37-F1
#
_entry.id   AF-A0A392RH37-F1
#
_cell.length_a   1.000
_cell.length_b   1.000
_cell.length_c   1.000
_cell.angle_alpha   90.00
_cell.angle_beta   90.00
_cell.angle_gamma   90.00
#
_symmetry.space_group_name_H-M   'P 1'
#
loop_
_entity.id
_entity.type
_entity.pdbx_description
1 polymer ?
#
loop_
_entity_poly.entity_id
_entity_poly.type
_entity_poly.pdbx_seq_one_letter_code
_entity_poly.pdbx_strand_id
1 'polypeptide(L)' 'MSGLKVNFNKSMLVGVKISDSWLQAAATALCCKVGKVPFLYLGIPIGGDPRRLS' A
#
# COMPACT_ATOMS: atom_id res chain seq x y z
N MET A 1 -13.98 26.09 -1.58
CA MET A 1 -12.82 25.18 -1.74
C MET A 1 -13.22 23.79 -1.24
N SER A 2 -13.76 22.92 -2.10
CA SER A 2 -13.98 21.52 -1.74
C SER A 2 -12.74 20.72 -2.13
N GLY A 3 -11.78 20.61 -1.21
CA GLY A 3 -10.57 19.81 -1.44
C GLY A 3 -10.83 18.34 -1.13
N LEU A 4 -10.47 17.45 -2.05
CA LEU A 4 -10.38 16.01 -1.77
C LEU A 4 -9.23 15.77 -0.79
N LYS A 5 -9.52 15.10 0.33
CA LYS A 5 -8.53 14.71 1.34
C LYS A 5 -8.23 13.23 1.23
N VAL A 6 -6.95 12.87 1.24
CA VAL A 6 -6.49 11.48 1.30
C VAL A 6 -6.97 10.84 2.61
N ASN A 7 -7.54 9.65 2.51
CA ASN A 7 -7.97 8.86 3.66
C ASN A 7 -6.92 7.80 3.99
N PHE A 8 -6.03 8.11 4.94
CA PHE A 8 -4.97 7.19 5.36
C PHE A 8 -5.49 5.89 5.97
N ASN A 9 -6.66 5.91 6.61
CA ASN A 9 -7.31 4.71 7.14
C ASN A 9 -7.76 3.73 6.02
N LYS A 10 -8.02 4.25 4.81
CA LYS A 10 -8.28 3.44 3.60
C LYS A 10 -7.03 3.19 2.76
N SER A 11 -5.89 3.75 3.14
CA SER A 11 -4.63 3.63 2.42
C SER A 11 -3.77 2.52 3.02
N MET A 12 -2.87 1.96 2.20
CA MET A 12 -1.82 1.05 2.65
C MET A 12 -0.46 1.52 2.14
N LEU A 13 0.59 1.29 2.92
CA LEU A 13 1.98 1.56 2.57
C LEU A 13 2.68 0.23 2.26
N VAL A 14 3.35 0.17 1.11
CA VAL A 14 4.06 -1.04 0.67
C VAL A 14 5.53 -0.71 0.44
N GLY A 15 6.41 -1.47 1.08
CA GLY A 15 7.86 -1.29 0.95
C GLY A 15 8.45 -2.08 -0.22
N VAL A 16 9.40 -1.48 -0.94
CA VAL A 16 10.19 -2.15 -1.98
C VAL A 16 11.66 -1.99 -1.65
N LYS A 17 12.36 -3.10 -1.36
CA LYS A 17 13.79 -3.11 -0.96
C LYS A 17 14.11 -2.25 0.27
N ILE A 18 13.20 -2.18 1.23
CA ILE A 18 13.39 -1.50 2.52
C ILE A 18 13.19 -2.50 3.66
N SER A 19 13.71 -2.19 4.85
CA SER A 19 13.50 -3.03 6.01
C SER A 19 12.04 -2.94 6.51
N ASP A 20 11.53 -4.06 7.00
CA ASP A 20 10.19 -4.12 7.61
C ASP A 20 10.07 -3.16 8.81
N SER A 21 11.17 -2.96 9.56
CA SER A 21 11.21 -2.03 10.69
C SER A 21 10.93 -0.58 10.27
N TRP A 22 11.51 -0.14 9.16
CA TRP A 22 11.30 1.21 8.66
C TRP A 22 9.90 1.35 8.04
N LEU A 23 9.46 0.34 7.28
CA LEU A 23 8.11 0.32 6.71
C LEU A 23 7.03 0.42 7.79
N GLN A 24 7.21 -0.32 8.89
CA GLN A 24 6.32 -0.28 10.03
C GLN A 24 6.32 1.10 10.68
N ALA A 25 7.49 1.68 10.93
CA ALA A 25 7.61 3.03 11.51
C ALA A 25 6.91 4.09 10.64
N ALA A 26 7.10 4.02 9.32
CA ALA A 26 6.46 4.94 8.37
C ALA A 26 4.94 4.76 8.34
N ALA A 27 4.43 3.53 8.34
CA ALA A 27 2.99 3.26 8.35
C ALA A 27 2.34 3.74 9.66
N THR A 28 3.03 3.57 10.81
CA THR A 28 2.58 4.11 12.10
C THR A 28 2.54 5.64 12.08
N ALA A 29 3.58 6.31 11.56
CA ALA A 29 3.62 7.77 11.46
C ALA A 29 2.50 8.34 10.57
N LEU A 30 2.07 7.59 9.54
CA LEU A 30 0.99 7.98 8.64
C LEU A 30 -0.40 7.49 9.07
N CYS A 31 -0.49 6.73 10.16
CA CYS A 31 -1.72 6.05 10.60
C CYS A 31 -2.40 5.24 9.47
N CYS A 32 -1.60 4.51 8.68
CA CYS A 32 -2.07 3.67 7.59
C CYS A 32 -1.64 2.21 7.76
N LYS A 33 -2.18 1.32 6.93
CA LYS A 33 -1.89 -0.12 7.02
C LYS A 33 -0.60 -0.46 6.28
N VAL A 34 0.16 -1.44 6.76
CA VAL A 34 1.25 -2.03 5.95
C VAL A 34 0.63 -3.02 4.95
N GLY A 35 0.97 -2.88 3.68
CA GLY A 35 0.59 -3.81 2.60
C GLY A 35 1.79 -4.63 2.11
N LYS A 36 1.50 -5.67 1.31
CA LYS A 36 2.50 -6.55 0.71
C LYS A 36 2.19 -6.76 -0.77
N VAL A 37 3.23 -6.91 -1.59
CA VAL A 37 3.09 -7.35 -2.98
C VAL A 37 3.08 -8.89 -3.07
N PRO A 38 2.35 -9.49 -4.03
CA PRO A 38 1.42 -8.82 -4.94
C PRO A 38 0.07 -8.48 -4.28
N PHE A 39 -0.63 -7.45 -4.76
CA PHE A 39 -1.98 -7.08 -4.31
C PHE A 39 -2.84 -6.52 -5.45
N LEU A 40 -4.16 -6.46 -5.28
CA LEU A 40 -5.08 -5.83 -6.23
C LEU A 40 -5.38 -4.38 -5.83
N TYR A 41 -5.24 -3.46 -6.76
CA TYR A 41 -5.66 -2.07 -6.62
C TYR A 41 -6.65 -1.72 -7.71
N LEU A 42 -7.91 -1.45 -7.34
CA LEU A 42 -9.00 -1.18 -8.28
C LEU A 42 -9.15 -2.25 -9.37
N GLY A 43 -8.92 -3.52 -9.01
CA GLY A 43 -8.95 -4.66 -9.95
C GLY A 43 -7.67 -4.86 -10.76
N ILE A 44 -6.65 -4.01 -10.59
CA ILE A 44 -5.37 -4.10 -11.28
C ILE A 44 -4.34 -4.78 -10.36
N PRO A 45 -3.68 -5.87 -10.80
CA PRO A 45 -2.65 -6.54 -10.01
C PRO A 45 -1.36 -5.71 -9.97
N ILE A 46 -0.89 -5.38 -8.76
CA ILE A 46 0.33 -4.62 -8.50
C ILE A 46 1.40 -5.56 -7.95
N GLY A 47 2.59 -5.54 -8.56
CA GLY A 47 3.76 -6.29 -8.10
C GLY A 47 3.72 -7.81 -8.33
N GLY A 48 2.68 -8.34 -9.00
CA GLY A 48 2.58 -9.74 -9.40
C GLY A 48 2.42 -9.89 -10.91
N ASP A 49 2.71 -11.07 -11.45
CA ASP A 49 2.48 -11.38 -12.87
C ASP A 49 0.96 -11.44 -13.13
N PRO A 50 0.40 -10.53 -13.95
CA PRO A 50 -1.03 -10.51 -14.26
C PRO A 50 -1.54 -11.84 -14.85
N ARG A 51 -0.66 -12.63 -15.46
CA ARG A 51 -0.99 -13.93 -16.09
C ARG A 51 -1.09 -15.08 -15.07
N ARG A 52 -0.64 -14.87 -13.83
CA ARG A 52 -0.56 -15.90 -12.78
C ARG A 52 -1.50 -15.65 -11.60
N LEU A 53 -2.30 -14.58 -11.65
CA LEU A 53 -3.23 -14.17 -10.58
C LEU A 53 -4.69 -14.58 -10.87
N SER A 54 -4.89 -15.62 -11.70
CA SER A 54 -6.20 -16.23 -11.96
C SER A 54 -6.70 -17.07 -10.79
#